data_AF-U4VEY4-F1
#
_entry.id   AF-U4VEY4-F1
#
_cell.length_a   1.000
_cell.length_b   1.000
_cell.length_c   1.000
_cell.angle_alpha   90.00
_cell.angle_beta   90.00
_cell.angle_gamma   90.00
#
_symmetry.space_group_name_H-M   'P 1'
#
loop_
_entity.id
_entity.type
_entity.pdbx_description
1 polymer ?
#
loop_
_entity_poly.entity_id
_entity_poly.type
_entity_poly.pdbx_seq_one_letter_code
_entity_poly.pdbx_strand_id
1 'polypeptide(L)'
;MLVHGIEAEISEGDVGVFERDFYVVLCAQMFKKLPPPDRRVVFQLEQSVSSRWFTPEYIRVLDESFAVIEYSMANLKFLAEKGIKYPKVHYIPPIGAVKSFERFNEEKEYDFIFYGDNISSERRKKFISELRKKYNVKVCSNVFGEELYSIIRKSKVVINIHYYRGAILEIAPN
;
A
#
# COMPACT_ATOMS: atom_id res chain seq x y z
N MET A 1 13.94 -8.23 -27.69
CA MET A 1 15.05 -9.02 -27.11
C MET A 1 15.15 -8.65 -25.64
N LEU A 2 14.84 -9.58 -24.73
CA LEU A 2 14.96 -9.39 -23.27
C LEU A 2 16.45 -9.38 -22.92
N VAL A 3 16.94 -8.25 -22.41
CA VAL A 3 18.37 -7.90 -22.36
C VAL A 3 19.16 -8.66 -21.27
N HIS A 4 18.49 -9.44 -20.41
CA HIS A 4 19.13 -10.09 -19.25
C HIS A 4 18.69 -11.54 -18.99
N GLY A 5 17.98 -12.20 -19.93
CA GLY A 5 17.54 -13.59 -19.75
C GLY A 5 16.47 -13.81 -18.66
N ILE A 6 15.87 -12.74 -18.14
CA ILE A 6 14.77 -12.79 -17.17
C ILE A 6 13.48 -12.41 -17.91
N GLU A 7 12.49 -13.30 -17.84
CA GLU A 7 11.12 -13.01 -18.23
C GLU A 7 10.33 -12.63 -16.98
N ALA A 8 9.59 -11.52 -17.05
CA ALA A 8 8.78 -11.03 -15.95
C ALA A 8 7.38 -10.69 -16.46
N GLU A 9 6.38 -11.03 -15.67
CA GLU A 9 4.98 -10.71 -15.92
C GLU A 9 4.34 -10.16 -14.64
N ILE A 10 3.26 -9.40 -14.80
CA ILE A 10 2.45 -8.90 -13.69
C ILE A 10 1.08 -9.57 -13.82
N SER A 11 0.61 -10.15 -12.72
CA SER A 11 -0.74 -10.71 -12.61
C SER A 11 -1.50 -10.00 -11.52
N GLU A 12 -2.70 -9.55 -11.83
CA GLU A 12 -3.64 -8.94 -10.89
C GLU A 12 -4.73 -9.97 -10.56
N GLY A 13 -4.72 -10.51 -9.34
CA GLY A 13 -5.74 -11.46 -8.86
C GLY A 13 -5.23 -12.89 -8.60
N ASP A 14 -6.16 -13.78 -8.22
CA ASP A 14 -5.85 -15.17 -7.87
C ASP A 14 -5.33 -15.95 -9.10
N VAL A 15 -4.12 -16.49 -8.97
CA VAL A 15 -3.51 -17.34 -10.01
C VAL A 15 -3.79 -18.81 -9.69
N GLY A 16 -4.36 -19.55 -10.66
CA GLY A 16 -4.71 -20.96 -10.48
C GLY A 16 -3.50 -21.89 -10.38
N VAL A 17 -2.47 -21.64 -11.20
CA VAL A 17 -1.27 -22.48 -11.35
C VAL A 17 -0.02 -21.61 -11.28
N PHE A 18 1.00 -22.07 -10.52
CA PHE A 18 2.26 -21.36 -10.33
C PHE A 18 3.39 -22.04 -11.11
N GLU A 19 3.60 -21.64 -12.37
CA GLU A 19 4.59 -22.24 -13.28
C GLU A 19 5.96 -21.53 -13.34
N ARG A 20 6.05 -20.31 -12.79
CA ARG A 20 7.27 -19.52 -12.79
C ARG A 20 8.24 -19.98 -11.70
N ASP A 21 9.51 -19.69 -11.90
CA ASP A 21 10.57 -20.06 -10.94
C ASP A 21 10.51 -19.24 -9.64
N PHE A 22 10.01 -18.01 -9.72
CA PHE A 22 10.03 -17.07 -8.60
C PHE A 22 8.87 -16.07 -8.63
N TYR A 23 8.45 -15.65 -7.44
CA TYR A 23 7.30 -14.77 -7.25
C TYR A 23 7.62 -13.66 -6.24
N VAL A 24 7.27 -12.42 -6.61
CA VAL A 24 7.19 -11.30 -5.66
C VAL A 24 5.71 -11.01 -5.43
N VAL A 25 5.24 -11.25 -4.21
CA VAL A 25 3.82 -11.12 -3.84
C VAL A 25 3.62 -9.83 -3.05
N LEU A 26 2.84 -8.91 -3.60
CA LEU A 26 2.40 -7.70 -2.91
C LEU A 26 1.07 -7.99 -2.21
N CYS A 27 0.91 -7.61 -0.94
CA CYS A 27 -0.33 -7.86 -0.17
C CYS A 27 -0.77 -9.35 -0.13
N ALA A 28 0.13 -10.25 0.29
CA ALA A 28 -0.13 -11.70 0.32
C ALA A 28 -1.43 -12.12 1.04
N GLN A 29 -1.88 -11.35 2.02
CA GLN A 29 -3.13 -11.55 2.76
C GLN A 29 -4.41 -11.43 1.91
N MET A 30 -4.33 -10.85 0.71
CA MET A 30 -5.47 -10.66 -0.18
C MET A 30 -5.77 -11.87 -1.08
N PHE A 31 -4.83 -12.82 -1.19
CA PHE A 31 -4.96 -13.97 -2.10
C PHE A 31 -5.44 -15.21 -1.36
N LYS A 32 -6.29 -16.00 -2.03
CA LYS A 32 -6.74 -17.29 -1.48
C LYS A 32 -5.66 -18.35 -1.56
N LYS A 33 -4.82 -18.26 -2.59
CA LYS A 33 -3.74 -19.21 -2.86
C LYS A 33 -2.46 -18.43 -3.13
N LEU A 34 -1.39 -18.82 -2.45
CA LEU A 34 -0.06 -18.24 -2.63
C LEU A 34 0.85 -19.20 -3.39
N PRO A 35 1.88 -18.68 -4.07
CA PRO A 35 2.92 -19.53 -4.64
C PRO A 35 3.62 -20.38 -3.57
N PRO A 36 4.34 -21.44 -3.97
CA PRO A 36 5.11 -22.26 -3.03
C PRO A 36 6.01 -21.42 -2.10
N PRO A 37 6.11 -21.75 -0.80
CA PRO A 37 6.84 -20.92 0.15
C PRO A 37 8.32 -20.70 -0.21
N ASP A 38 8.97 -21.73 -0.77
CA ASP A 38 10.36 -21.73 -1.23
C ASP A 38 10.61 -20.89 -2.49
N ARG A 39 9.55 -20.41 -3.16
CA ARG A 39 9.63 -19.64 -4.42
C ARG A 39 9.01 -18.25 -4.33
N ARG A 40 8.57 -17.83 -3.14
CA ARG A 40 7.89 -16.54 -2.95
C ARG A 40 8.65 -15.61 -2.02
N VAL A 41 8.75 -14.36 -2.43
CA VAL A 41 9.09 -13.23 -1.57
C VAL A 41 7.85 -12.40 -1.34
N VAL A 42 7.53 -12.17 -0.07
CA VAL A 42 6.38 -11.35 0.29
C VAL A 42 6.85 -9.92 0.54
N PHE A 43 6.27 -8.97 -0.17
CA PHE A 43 6.38 -7.57 0.20
C PHE A 43 5.30 -7.28 1.25
N GLN A 44 5.75 -7.13 2.50
CA GLN A 44 4.91 -6.78 3.63
C GLN A 44 4.52 -5.31 3.51
N LEU A 45 3.21 -5.02 3.49
CA LEU A 45 2.69 -3.65 3.35
C LEU A 45 1.84 -3.18 4.55
N GLU A 46 1.51 -4.07 5.48
CA GLU A 46 0.68 -3.76 6.65
C GLU A 46 1.44 -2.97 7.73
N GLN A 47 0.75 -2.13 8.50
CA GLN A 47 1.37 -1.33 9.56
C GLN A 47 1.23 -2.01 10.93
N SER A 48 2.33 -2.16 11.66
CA SER A 48 2.35 -2.76 13.01
C SER A 48 1.64 -1.92 14.08
N VAL A 49 1.25 -0.69 13.75
CA VAL A 49 0.41 0.17 14.61
C VAL A 49 -0.93 -0.47 14.97
N SER A 50 -1.40 -1.42 14.16
CA SER A 50 -2.59 -2.22 14.42
C SER A 50 -2.25 -3.69 14.27
N SER A 51 -2.27 -4.43 15.38
CA SER A 51 -2.03 -5.88 15.38
C SER A 51 -3.10 -6.66 14.62
N ARG A 52 -4.25 -6.03 14.31
CA ARG A 52 -5.37 -6.65 13.58
C ARG A 52 -4.95 -7.24 12.24
N TRP A 53 -3.99 -6.63 11.57
CA TRP A 53 -3.51 -7.05 10.25
C TRP A 53 -2.43 -8.13 10.31
N PHE A 54 -1.83 -8.33 11.49
CA PHE A 54 -0.86 -9.39 11.75
C PHE A 54 -1.52 -10.59 12.41
N THR A 55 -2.45 -11.22 11.69
CA THR A 55 -3.09 -12.46 12.15
C THR A 55 -2.07 -13.60 12.25
N PRO A 56 -2.34 -14.65 13.06
CA PRO A 56 -1.47 -15.82 13.13
C PRO A 56 -1.21 -16.45 11.75
N GLU A 57 -2.21 -16.45 10.87
CA GLU A 57 -2.10 -16.96 9.49
C GLU A 57 -1.15 -16.10 8.67
N TYR A 58 -1.27 -14.77 8.75
CA TYR A 58 -0.40 -13.87 8.01
C TYR A 58 1.05 -13.96 8.51
N ILE A 59 1.25 -14.04 9.83
CA ILE A 59 2.57 -14.28 10.44
C ILE A 59 3.17 -15.59 9.92
N ARG A 60 2.38 -16.67 9.85
CA ARG A 60 2.84 -17.94 9.28
C ARG A 60 3.22 -17.80 7.80
N VAL A 61 2.44 -17.07 7.00
CA VAL A 61 2.78 -16.82 5.60
C VAL A 61 4.13 -16.12 5.47
N LEU A 62 4.38 -15.08 6.28
CA LEU A 62 5.65 -14.35 6.30
C LEU A 62 6.82 -15.24 6.73
N ASP A 63 6.60 -16.10 7.74
CA ASP A 63 7.63 -17.01 8.22
C ASP A 63 7.93 -18.14 7.22
N GLU A 64 6.94 -18.72 6.55
CA GLU A 64 7.18 -19.79 5.59
C GLU A 64 7.82 -19.31 4.28
N SER A 65 7.67 -18.02 3.95
CA SER A 65 8.17 -17.46 2.69
C SER A 65 9.70 -17.45 2.62
N PHE A 66 10.23 -17.62 1.41
CA PHE A 66 11.66 -17.60 1.12
C PHE A 66 12.32 -16.33 1.65
N ALA A 67 11.68 -15.17 1.43
CA ALA A 67 12.07 -13.92 2.07
C ALA A 67 10.88 -12.97 2.26
N VAL A 68 11.08 -11.97 3.11
CA VAL A 68 10.13 -10.87 3.34
C VAL A 68 10.84 -9.55 3.08
N ILE A 69 10.22 -8.70 2.25
CA ILE A 69 10.63 -7.32 2.05
C ILE A 69 9.79 -6.45 2.98
N GLU A 70 10.45 -5.60 3.76
CA GLU A 70 9.83 -4.72 4.74
C GLU A 70 10.29 -3.28 4.53
N TYR A 71 9.34 -2.34 4.55
CA TYR A 71 9.60 -0.92 4.31
C TYR A 71 9.75 -0.10 5.60
N SER A 72 9.32 -0.65 6.73
CA SER A 72 9.23 0.06 8.01
C SER A 72 10.20 -0.50 9.05
N MET A 73 11.05 0.36 9.58
CA MET A 73 11.92 0.02 10.71
C MET A 73 11.13 -0.35 11.98
N ALA A 74 9.92 0.19 12.16
CA ALA A 74 9.05 -0.18 13.28
C ALA A 74 8.45 -1.58 13.09
N ASN A 75 8.06 -1.93 11.86
CA ASN A 75 7.60 -3.26 11.52
C ASN A 75 8.73 -4.29 11.68
N LEU A 76 9.96 -3.97 11.28
CA LEU A 76 11.11 -4.85 11.49
C LEU A 76 11.28 -5.25 12.95
N LYS A 77 11.17 -4.29 13.88
CA LYS A 77 11.23 -4.56 15.32
C LYS A 77 10.10 -5.48 15.76
N PHE A 78 8.87 -5.16 15.36
CA PHE A 78 7.69 -5.96 15.67
C PHE A 78 7.78 -7.40 15.12
N LEU A 79 8.27 -7.60 13.90
CA LEU A 79 8.47 -8.92 13.30
C LEU A 79 9.60 -9.69 14.00
N ALA A 80 10.67 -9.00 14.38
CA ALA A 80 11.79 -9.62 15.10
C ALA A 80 11.38 -10.17 16.47
N GLU A 81 10.48 -9.48 17.19
CA GLU A 81 9.87 -9.98 18.43
C GLU A 81 9.06 -11.27 18.23
N LYS A 82 8.57 -11.50 17.01
CA LYS A 82 7.85 -12.71 16.60
C LYS A 82 8.74 -13.78 15.97
N GLY A 83 10.06 -13.58 15.97
CA GLY A 83 11.04 -14.51 15.38
C GLY A 83 11.26 -14.35 13.87
N ILE A 84 10.52 -13.47 13.20
CA ILE A 84 10.65 -13.20 11.76
C ILE A 84 11.66 -12.06 11.58
N LYS A 85 12.92 -12.42 11.33
CA LYS A 85 14.05 -11.48 11.25
C LYS A 85 15.08 -11.92 10.21
N TYR A 86 16.16 -11.15 10.08
CA TYR A 86 17.31 -11.52 9.26
C TYR A 86 17.78 -12.96 9.56
N PRO A 87 18.14 -13.78 8.56
CA PRO A 87 18.33 -13.45 7.14
C PRO A 87 17.07 -13.43 6.27
N LYS A 88 15.89 -13.70 6.84
CA LYS A 88 14.63 -13.81 6.08
C LYS A 88 14.01 -12.46 5.71
N VAL A 89 14.18 -11.47 6.58
CA VAL A 89 13.58 -10.15 6.41
C VAL A 89 14.61 -9.15 5.93
N HIS A 90 14.33 -8.50 4.80
CA HIS A 90 15.17 -7.50 4.18
C HIS A 90 14.48 -6.13 4.23
N TYR A 91 15.17 -5.17 4.83
CA TYR A 91 14.73 -3.79 4.83
C TYR A 91 14.98 -3.17 3.46
N ILE A 92 13.91 -2.69 2.81
CA ILE A 92 14.01 -1.88 1.60
C ILE A 92 13.24 -0.59 1.86
N PRO A 93 13.90 0.57 1.96
CA PRO A 93 13.20 1.83 2.13
C PRO A 93 12.25 2.05 0.95
N PRO A 94 11.07 2.66 1.17
CA PRO A 94 10.11 2.88 0.10
C PRO A 94 10.79 3.64 -1.06
N ILE A 95 10.68 3.06 -2.26
CA ILE A 95 11.23 3.64 -3.49
C ILE A 95 10.46 4.93 -3.77
N GLY A 96 11.19 6.03 -3.91
CA GLY A 96 10.64 7.37 -4.07
C GLY A 96 9.84 7.59 -5.37
N ALA A 97 9.32 8.81 -5.52
CA ALA A 97 8.43 9.22 -6.59
C ALA A 97 8.97 8.92 -8.00
N VAL A 98 8.08 8.43 -8.87
CA VAL A 98 8.33 8.34 -10.32
C VAL A 98 8.61 9.75 -10.84
N LYS A 99 9.71 9.93 -11.58
CA LYS A 99 10.21 11.24 -12.04
C LYS A 99 9.26 11.97 -13.03
N SER A 100 8.25 11.30 -13.56
CA SER A 100 7.32 11.88 -14.52
C SER A 100 6.16 12.58 -13.83
N PHE A 101 6.36 13.83 -13.43
CA PHE A 101 5.25 14.73 -13.13
C PHE A 101 4.91 15.52 -14.39
N GLU A 102 3.90 15.07 -15.11
CA GLU A 102 3.28 15.90 -16.13
C GLU A 102 2.53 17.05 -15.45
N ARG A 103 2.77 18.28 -15.92
CA ARG A 103 2.01 19.43 -15.47
C ARG A 103 0.72 19.49 -16.29
N PHE A 104 -0.38 19.15 -15.65
CA PHE A 104 -1.71 19.30 -16.24
C PHE A 104 -2.24 20.70 -15.99
N ASN A 105 -2.67 21.37 -17.06
CA ASN A 105 -3.29 22.69 -17.00
C ASN A 105 -4.82 22.52 -17.09
N GLU A 106 -5.39 21.87 -16.07
CA GLU A 106 -6.83 21.69 -15.94
C GLU A 106 -7.45 22.77 -15.04
N GLU A 107 -8.69 23.16 -15.35
CA GLU A 107 -9.47 24.04 -14.48
C GLU A 107 -9.70 23.37 -13.12
N LYS A 108 -9.46 24.13 -12.06
CA LYS A 108 -9.49 23.61 -10.69
C LYS A 108 -10.89 23.72 -10.10
N GLU A 109 -11.63 22.62 -10.16
CA GLU A 109 -12.98 22.49 -9.58
C GLU A 109 -12.94 22.45 -8.05
N TYR A 110 -11.92 21.82 -7.45
CA TYR A 110 -11.84 21.57 -6.00
C TYR A 110 -10.64 22.26 -5.35
N ASP A 111 -10.84 22.83 -4.16
CA ASP A 111 -9.73 23.34 -3.36
C ASP A 111 -8.92 22.19 -2.77
N PHE A 112 -9.63 21.19 -2.26
CA PHE A 112 -9.03 20.02 -1.63
C PHE A 112 -9.69 18.73 -2.11
N ILE A 113 -8.87 17.70 -2.29
CA ILE A 113 -9.35 16.32 -2.40
C ILE A 113 -8.77 15.47 -1.28
N PHE A 114 -9.63 14.64 -0.69
CA PHE A 114 -9.22 13.49 0.09
C PHE A 114 -9.72 12.23 -0.62
N TYR A 115 -8.83 11.29 -0.89
CA TYR A 115 -9.22 9.94 -1.32
C TYR A 115 -8.85 8.96 -0.22
N GLY A 116 -9.82 8.13 0.16
CA GLY A 116 -9.66 7.13 1.19
C GLY A 116 -10.95 6.86 1.97
N ASP A 117 -10.93 5.89 2.87
CA ASP A 117 -12.05 5.63 3.76
C ASP A 117 -12.20 6.75 4.81
N ASN A 118 -13.16 7.65 4.60
CA ASN A 118 -13.54 8.66 5.57
C ASN A 118 -14.71 8.22 6.47
N ILE A 119 -15.40 7.13 6.16
CA ILE A 119 -16.62 6.71 6.86
C ILE A 119 -16.25 5.95 8.12
N SER A 120 -15.24 5.08 8.08
CA SER A 120 -14.86 4.28 9.24
C SER A 120 -13.91 5.00 10.20
N SER A 121 -13.48 6.23 9.90
CA SER A 121 -12.58 7.02 10.75
C SER A 121 -13.21 8.32 11.23
N GLU A 122 -13.58 8.37 12.51
CA GLU A 122 -14.12 9.59 13.13
C GLU A 122 -13.13 10.76 13.06
N ARG A 123 -11.83 10.46 13.12
CA ARG A 123 -10.75 11.43 12.94
C ARG A 123 -10.80 12.08 11.56
N ARG A 124 -10.89 11.28 10.49
CA ARG A 124 -10.97 11.78 9.11
C ARG A 124 -12.25 12.59 8.92
N LYS A 125 -13.40 12.11 9.42
CA LYS A 125 -14.68 12.86 9.38
C LYS A 125 -14.55 14.24 9.99
N LYS A 126 -13.97 14.34 11.18
CA LYS A 126 -13.80 15.60 11.89
C LYS A 126 -12.95 16.60 11.11
N PHE A 127 -11.82 16.17 10.53
CA PHE A 127 -11.00 17.10 9.75
C PHE A 127 -11.67 17.52 8.45
N ILE A 128 -12.30 16.58 7.75
CA ILE A 128 -12.99 16.87 6.49
C ILE A 128 -14.19 17.79 6.74
N SER A 129 -14.95 17.59 7.82
CA SER A 129 -16.10 18.43 8.15
C SER A 129 -15.68 19.86 8.46
N GLU A 130 -14.57 20.07 9.19
CA GLU A 130 -14.03 21.41 9.45
C GLU A 130 -13.54 22.09 8.16
N LEU A 131 -12.84 21.36 7.27
CA LEU A 131 -12.39 21.92 5.99
C LEU A 131 -13.55 22.34 5.08
N ARG A 132 -14.62 21.54 5.04
CA ARG A 132 -15.83 21.81 4.24
C ARG A 132 -16.59 23.07 4.67
N LYS A 133 -16.34 23.61 5.85
CA LYS A 133 -16.95 24.88 6.29
C LYS A 133 -16.45 26.08 5.48
N LYS A 134 -15.26 25.98 4.87
CA LYS A 134 -14.60 27.10 4.18
C LYS A 134 -14.20 26.80 2.74
N TYR A 135 -14.01 25.54 2.38
CA TYR A 135 -13.41 25.13 1.11
C TYR A 135 -14.26 24.11 0.37
N ASN A 136 -14.10 24.07 -0.96
CA ASN A 136 -14.70 23.00 -1.77
C ASN A 136 -13.87 21.72 -1.65
N VAL A 137 -14.35 20.77 -0.84
CA VAL A 137 -13.64 19.52 -0.54
C VAL A 137 -14.33 18.31 -1.19
N LYS A 138 -13.66 17.71 -2.18
CA LYS A 138 -14.05 16.42 -2.75
C LYS A 138 -13.56 15.29 -1.86
N VAL A 139 -14.45 14.35 -1.56
CA VAL A 139 -14.09 13.08 -0.93
C VAL A 139 -14.36 11.96 -1.92
N CYS A 140 -13.34 11.14 -2.18
CA CYS A 140 -13.44 9.98 -3.04
C CYS A 140 -13.24 8.71 -2.21
N SER A 141 -14.24 7.83 -2.23
CA SER A 141 -14.17 6.51 -1.62
C SER A 141 -14.23 5.46 -2.73
N ASN A 142 -13.32 4.49 -2.70
CA ASN A 142 -13.24 3.40 -3.70
C ASN A 142 -13.08 3.87 -5.16
N VAL A 143 -12.39 4.98 -5.39
CA VAL A 143 -12.06 5.48 -6.75
C VAL A 143 -10.57 5.25 -7.01
N PHE A 144 -10.24 4.64 -8.15
CA PHE A 144 -8.87 4.23 -8.49
C PHE A 144 -8.53 4.56 -9.95
N GLY A 145 -7.25 4.46 -10.32
CA GLY A 145 -6.77 4.62 -11.70
C GLY A 145 -7.06 6.00 -12.28
N GLU A 146 -7.34 6.05 -13.59
CA GLU A 146 -7.57 7.30 -14.32
C GLU A 146 -8.74 8.13 -13.81
N GLU A 147 -9.75 7.51 -13.21
CA GLU A 147 -10.83 8.25 -12.58
C GLU A 147 -10.30 9.07 -11.40
N LEU A 148 -9.51 8.45 -10.51
CA LEU A 148 -8.89 9.16 -9.40
C LEU A 148 -7.93 10.23 -9.91
N TYR A 149 -7.11 9.91 -10.92
CA TYR A 149 -6.17 10.87 -11.48
C TYR A 149 -6.87 12.07 -12.11
N SER A 150 -7.98 11.86 -12.83
CA SER A 150 -8.80 12.94 -13.38
C SER A 150 -9.30 13.90 -12.29
N ILE A 151 -9.77 13.36 -11.16
CA ILE A 151 -10.24 14.19 -10.05
C ILE A 151 -9.06 14.93 -9.38
N ILE A 152 -7.90 14.27 -9.23
CA ILE A 152 -6.68 14.90 -8.72
C ILE A 152 -6.22 16.04 -9.62
N ARG A 153 -6.28 15.88 -10.95
CA ARG A 153 -5.91 16.93 -11.91
C ARG A 153 -6.82 18.16 -11.79
N LYS A 154 -8.07 17.99 -11.40
CA LYS A 154 -9.05 19.05 -11.10
C LYS A 154 -8.96 19.64 -9.68
N SER A 155 -8.05 19.14 -8.86
CA SER A 155 -7.82 19.62 -7.49
C SER A 155 -6.64 20.59 -7.42
N LYS A 156 -6.71 21.57 -6.50
CA LYS A 156 -5.56 22.41 -6.12
C LYS A 156 -4.60 21.68 -5.19
N VAL A 157 -5.13 20.94 -4.20
CA VAL A 157 -4.35 20.25 -3.17
C VAL A 157 -4.95 18.87 -2.85
N VAL A 158 -4.10 17.85 -2.83
CA VAL A 158 -4.44 16.53 -2.27
C VAL A 158 -4.08 16.54 -0.79
N ILE A 159 -5.06 16.29 0.08
CA ILE A 159 -4.83 16.17 1.52
C ILE A 159 -4.70 14.70 1.87
N ASN A 160 -3.63 14.36 2.58
CA ASN A 160 -3.45 13.06 3.21
C ASN A 160 -3.84 13.13 4.70
N ILE A 161 -4.77 12.28 5.15
CA ILE A 161 -5.20 12.20 6.54
C ILE A 161 -5.14 10.74 7.00
N HIS A 162 -4.22 10.46 7.92
CA HIS A 162 -4.03 9.13 8.50
C HIS A 162 -5.25 8.61 9.26
N TYR A 163 -5.53 7.32 9.08
CA TYR A 163 -6.58 6.60 9.82
C TYR A 163 -6.23 6.53 11.31
N TYR A 164 -5.01 6.08 11.61
CA TYR A 164 -4.47 5.94 12.95
C TYR A 164 -3.67 7.17 13.37
N ARG A 165 -3.63 7.44 14.67
CA ARG A 165 -2.67 8.38 15.25
C ARG A 165 -1.30 7.70 15.29
N GLY A 166 -0.29 8.32 14.67
CA GLY A 166 1.07 7.76 14.60
C GLY A 166 1.27 6.71 13.51
N ALA A 167 0.52 6.79 12.41
CA ALA A 167 0.76 5.96 11.22
C ALA A 167 2.22 6.10 10.75
N ILE A 168 2.78 4.99 10.28
CA ILE A 168 4.22 4.85 10.02
C ILE A 168 4.60 5.48 8.67
N LEU A 169 3.71 5.40 7.69
CA LEU A 169 3.95 5.81 6.32
C LEU A 169 3.09 7.01 5.98
N GLU A 170 3.62 8.00 5.25
CA GLU A 170 2.90 9.19 4.77
C GLU A 170 1.99 8.86 3.56
N ILE A 171 1.25 7.77 3.67
CA ILE A 171 0.18 7.34 2.75
C ILE A 171 -1.05 7.14 3.63
N ALA A 172 -2.23 7.54 3.18
CA ALA A 172 -3.49 7.15 3.81
C ALA A 172 -3.99 5.86 3.13
N PRO A 173 -3.55 4.66 3.55
CA PRO A 173 -4.24 3.45 3.14
C PRO A 173 -5.69 3.49 3.68
N ASN A 174 -6.56 2.80 2.95
CA ASN A 174 -7.96 2.60 3.32
C ASN A 174 -8.06 1.82 4.62
#